data_AF-A0A9Q3C6M7-F1
#
_entry.id   AF-A0A9Q3C6M7-F1
#
_cell.length_a   1.000
_cell.length_b   1.000
_cell.length_c   1.000
_cell.angle_alpha   90.00
_cell.angle_beta   90.00
_cell.angle_gamma   90.00
#
_symmetry.space_group_name_H-M   'P 1'
#
loop_
_entity.id
_entity.type
_entity.pdbx_description
1 polymer ?
#
loop_
_entity_poly.entity_id
_entity_poly.type
_entity_poly.pdbx_seq_one_letter_code
_entity_poly.pdbx_strand_id
1 'polypeptide(L)'
;MSTHDLLEELLNVFREGQFKHHPHQKQKLSLLKLLRKNRPECAIGEEPLVNISGHDRELYQDVERPYPPMLRRPSYPESLETRKEIENTSMHY
;
A
#
# COMPACT_ATOMS: atom_id res chain seq x y z
N MET A 1 -15.37 -2.61 -19.76
CA MET A 1 -15.52 -1.42 -18.89
C MET A 1 -14.13 -1.04 -18.44
N SER A 2 -13.75 0.24 -18.51
CA SER A 2 -12.42 0.68 -18.09
C SER A 2 -12.30 0.57 -16.57
N THR A 3 -11.13 0.24 -16.04
CA THR A 3 -10.84 0.27 -14.58
C THR A 3 -11.14 1.65 -13.98
N HIS A 4 -10.82 2.69 -14.76
CA HIS A 4 -11.09 4.08 -14.41
C HIS A 4 -12.58 4.38 -14.16
N ASP A 5 -13.49 3.67 -14.85
CA ASP A 5 -14.94 3.87 -14.70
C ASP A 5 -15.46 3.31 -13.35
N LEU A 6 -14.82 2.27 -12.83
CA LEU A 6 -15.23 1.58 -11.60
C LEU A 6 -14.80 2.34 -10.34
N LEU A 7 -13.61 2.94 -10.35
CA LEU A 7 -13.14 3.83 -9.29
C LEU A 7 -13.98 5.10 -9.19
N GLU A 8 -14.29 5.72 -10.33
CA GLU A 8 -15.12 6.93 -10.34
C GLU A 8 -16.54 6.65 -9.83
N GLU A 9 -17.11 5.47 -10.15
CA GLU A 9 -18.38 5.02 -9.57
C GLU A 9 -18.28 4.90 -8.04
N LEU A 10 -17.23 4.24 -7.53
CA LEU A 10 -17.00 4.07 -6.10
C LEU A 10 -16.80 5.42 -5.38
N LEU A 11 -15.98 6.30 -5.94
CA LEU A 11 -15.69 7.63 -5.37
C LEU A 11 -16.94 8.51 -5.35
N ASN A 12 -17.78 8.48 -6.39
CA ASN A 12 -19.04 9.23 -6.39
C ASN A 12 -20.01 8.72 -5.31
N VAL A 13 -20.12 7.41 -5.10
CA VAL A 13 -20.96 6.85 -4.02
C VAL A 13 -20.49 7.31 -2.64
N PHE A 14 -19.17 7.42 -2.41
CA PHE A 14 -18.62 7.96 -1.16
C PHE A 14 -18.83 9.47 -1.04
N ARG A 15 -18.64 10.24 -2.12
CA ARG A 15 -18.87 11.70 -2.15
C ARG A 15 -20.32 12.07 -1.87
N GLU A 16 -21.26 11.27 -2.33
CA GLU A 16 -22.70 11.46 -2.10
C GLU A 16 -23.12 11.18 -0.64
N GLY A 17 -22.23 10.68 0.23
CA GLY A 17 -22.52 10.52 1.65
C GLY A 17 -23.59 9.45 1.94
N GLN A 18 -23.70 8.43 1.09
CA GLN A 18 -24.69 7.34 1.22
C GLN A 18 -24.47 6.47 2.47
N PHE A 19 -23.30 6.55 3.10
CA PHE A 19 -22.93 5.78 4.28
C PHE A 19 -22.86 6.65 5.54
N LYS A 20 -23.61 6.24 6.58
CA LYS A 20 -23.54 6.87 7.90
C LYS A 20 -22.29 6.41 8.64
N HIS A 21 -21.80 7.22 9.59
CA HIS A 21 -20.70 6.86 10.50
C HIS A 21 -20.94 5.50 11.19
N HIS A 22 -22.20 5.16 11.46
CA HIS A 22 -22.61 3.84 11.95
C HIS A 22 -23.64 3.24 10.97
N PRO A 23 -23.19 2.45 9.98
CA PRO A 23 -24.07 1.94 8.95
C PRO A 23 -24.98 0.83 9.50
N HIS A 24 -26.27 0.89 9.14
CA HIS A 24 -27.20 -0.20 9.43
C HIS A 24 -26.81 -1.46 8.64
N GLN A 25 -27.17 -2.67 9.12
CA GLN A 25 -26.96 -3.96 8.44
C GLN A 25 -27.10 -3.92 6.89
N LYS A 26 -28.14 -3.25 6.37
CA LYS A 26 -28.38 -3.13 4.92
C LYS A 26 -27.30 -2.30 4.21
N GLN A 27 -26.86 -1.20 4.82
CA GLN A 27 -25.76 -0.36 4.31
C GLN A 27 -24.40 -1.07 4.40
N LYS A 28 -24.19 -1.88 5.43
CA LYS A 28 -22.98 -2.72 5.52
C LYS A 28 -22.91 -3.72 4.37
N LEU A 29 -24.03 -4.37 4.05
CA LEU A 29 -24.10 -5.31 2.93
C LEU A 29 -23.89 -4.64 1.57
N SER A 30 -24.45 -3.44 1.35
CA SER A 30 -24.21 -2.71 0.10
C SER A 30 -22.75 -2.26 -0.01
N LEU A 31 -22.16 -1.77 1.08
CA LEU A 31 -20.74 -1.41 1.12
C LEU A 31 -19.83 -2.61 0.83
N LEU A 32 -20.09 -3.75 1.46
CA LEU A 32 -19.31 -4.97 1.22
C LEU A 32 -19.42 -5.47 -0.23
N LYS A 33 -20.59 -5.35 -0.86
CA LYS A 33 -20.76 -5.67 -2.28
C LYS A 33 -19.95 -4.72 -3.18
N LEU A 34 -19.97 -3.43 -2.86
CA LEU A 34 -19.23 -2.39 -3.59
C LEU A 34 -17.71 -2.60 -3.48
N LEU A 35 -17.21 -2.85 -2.26
CA LEU A 35 -15.80 -3.14 -2.02
C LEU A 35 -15.36 -4.46 -2.67
N ARG A 36 -16.22 -5.48 -2.68
CA ARG A 36 -15.94 -6.76 -3.33
C ARG A 36 -15.90 -6.63 -4.86
N LYS A 37 -16.76 -5.78 -5.46
CA LYS A 37 -16.73 -5.45 -6.89
C LYS A 37 -15.41 -4.77 -7.28
N ASN A 38 -14.90 -3.89 -6.42
CA ASN A 38 -13.67 -3.11 -6.64
C ASN A 38 -12.44 -3.69 -5.91
N ARG A 39 -12.47 -4.97 -5.54
CA ARG A 39 -11.37 -5.66 -4.85
C ARG A 39 -10.00 -5.51 -5.51
N PRO A 40 -9.84 -5.62 -6.85
CA PRO A 40 -8.52 -5.58 -7.48
C PRO A 40 -7.88 -4.17 -7.50
N GLU A 41 -8.54 -3.16 -6.93
CA GLU A 41 -8.02 -1.79 -6.82
C GLU A 41 -7.92 -1.33 -5.35
N CYS A 42 -8.41 -2.14 -4.41
CA CYS A 42 -8.38 -1.86 -2.99
C CYS A 42 -7.23 -2.63 -2.34
N ALA A 43 -6.40 -1.94 -1.56
CA ALA A 43 -5.40 -2.60 -0.72
C ALA A 43 -6.06 -3.59 0.24
N ILE A 44 -5.53 -4.81 0.29
CA ILE A 44 -5.90 -5.84 1.27
C ILE A 44 -4.71 -6.10 2.19
N GLY A 45 -4.95 -6.63 3.40
CA GLY A 45 -3.87 -6.82 4.37
C GLY A 45 -2.70 -7.68 3.85
N GLU A 46 -2.99 -8.63 2.96
CA GLU A 46 -2.00 -9.52 2.32
C GLU A 46 -1.29 -8.86 1.13
N GLU A 47 -1.93 -7.89 0.48
CA GLU A 47 -1.41 -7.15 -0.68
C GLU A 47 -1.68 -5.65 -0.46
N PRO A 48 -0.80 -4.95 0.25
CA PRO A 48 -1.00 -3.55 0.60
C PRO A 48 -0.78 -2.58 -0.58
N LEU A 49 -0.06 -3.04 -1.62
CA LEU A 49 0.31 -2.27 -2.81
C LEU A 49 -0.37 -2.89 -4.04
N VAL A 50 -1.69 -2.78 -4.11
CA VAL A 50 -2.49 -3.35 -5.21
C VAL A 50 -2.42 -2.47 -6.45
N ASN A 51 -2.07 -3.02 -7.61
CA ASN A 51 -2.22 -2.44 -8.97
C ASN A 51 -1.93 -0.94 -9.12
N ILE A 52 -1.03 -0.38 -8.31
CA ILE A 52 -0.66 1.03 -8.43
C ILE A 52 0.32 1.17 -9.59
N SER A 53 -0.18 1.63 -10.72
CA SER A 53 0.65 1.88 -11.90
C SER A 53 1.59 3.07 -11.64
N GLY A 54 2.88 2.89 -11.95
CA GLY A 54 3.89 3.95 -11.85
C GLY A 54 4.62 4.05 -10.50
N HIS A 55 4.43 3.11 -9.57
CA HIS A 55 5.30 2.96 -8.40
C HIS A 55 6.53 2.09 -8.66
N ASP A 56 6.52 1.29 -9.72
CA ASP A 56 7.70 0.54 -10.15
C ASP A 56 8.75 1.52 -10.67
N ARG A 57 9.78 1.74 -9.86
CA ARG A 57 10.99 2.44 -10.27
C ARG A 57 12.09 1.43 -10.47
N GLU A 58 12.58 1.34 -11.69
CA GLU A 58 13.78 0.58 -11.98
C GLU A 58 14.97 1.31 -11.35
N LEU A 59 15.51 0.71 -10.29
CA LEU A 59 16.74 1.17 -9.65
C LEU A 59 17.92 0.56 -10.40
N TYR A 60 18.59 1.38 -11.21
CA TYR A 60 19.82 1.00 -11.87
C TYR A 60 21.02 1.31 -10.98
N GLN A 61 21.94 0.36 -10.87
CA GLN A 61 23.20 0.57 -10.17
C GLN A 61 24.20 1.23 -11.13
N ASP A 62 24.36 2.55 -11.02
CA ASP A 62 25.25 3.33 -11.91
C ASP A 62 26.76 3.04 -11.73
N VAL A 63 27.13 2.21 -10.73
CA VAL A 63 28.53 1.94 -10.38
C VAL A 63 28.73 0.46 -10.12
N GLU A 64 29.63 -0.18 -10.86
CA GLU A 64 30.00 -1.58 -10.65
C GLU A 64 30.62 -1.79 -9.25
N ARG A 65 30.37 -2.96 -8.64
CA ARG A 65 30.98 -3.29 -7.36
C ARG A 65 32.49 -3.56 -7.54
N PRO A 66 33.34 -3.17 -6.58
CA PRO A 66 32.97 -2.60 -5.28
C PRO A 66 32.82 -1.07 -5.33
N TYR A 67 31.87 -0.55 -4.56
CA TYR A 67 31.62 0.89 -4.45
C TYR A 67 32.92 1.67 -4.14
N PRO A 68 33.09 2.89 -4.67
CA PRO A 68 34.22 3.77 -4.36
C PRO A 68 34.39 3.93 -2.84
N PRO A 69 35.63 3.87 -2.30
CA PRO A 69 35.87 3.95 -0.86
C PRO A 69 35.21 5.16 -0.18
N MET A 70 35.11 6.29 -0.88
CA MET A 70 34.48 7.52 -0.38
C MET A 70 32.96 7.40 -0.17
N LEU A 71 32.30 6.46 -0.86
CA LEU A 71 30.87 6.17 -0.72
C LEU A 71 30.61 4.99 0.23
N ARG A 72 31.66 4.28 0.65
CA ARG A 72 31.55 3.24 1.67
C ARG A 72 31.39 3.90 3.03
N ARG A 73 30.15 4.17 3.41
CA ARG A 73 29.84 4.55 4.79
C ARG A 73 29.94 3.30 5.66
N PRO A 74 30.63 3.33 6.81
CA PRO A 74 30.43 2.28 7.80
C PRO A 74 28.95 2.23 8.14
N SER A 75 28.42 1.03 8.38
CA SER A 75 27.04 0.88 8.85
C SER A 75 26.82 1.85 10.01
N TYR A 76 25.81 2.71 9.90
CA TYR A 76 25.48 3.62 10.98
C TYR A 76 25.30 2.78 12.25
N PRO A 77 25.90 3.16 13.39
CA PRO A 77 25.72 2.40 14.62
C PRO A 77 24.23 2.46 14.99
N GLU A 78 23.51 1.39 14.71
CA GLU A 78 22.11 1.26 15.08
C GLU A 78 22.01 1.25 16.60
N SER A 79 21.08 2.04 17.13
CA SER A 79 20.72 1.95 18.54
C SER A 79 20.09 0.58 18.82
N LEU A 80 20.22 0.08 20.05
CA LEU A 80 19.58 -1.18 20.46
C LEU A 80 18.06 -1.15 20.26
N GLU A 81 17.45 0.03 20.35
CA GLU A 81 16.03 0.24 20.10
C GLU A 81 15.67 0.08 18.62
N THR A 82 16.44 0.72 17.73
CA THR A 82 16.20 0.60 16.27
C THR A 82 16.39 -0.84 15.78
N ARG A 83 17.35 -1.59 16.33
CA ARG A 83 17.50 -3.03 16.01
C ARG A 83 16.28 -3.86 16.36
N LYS A 84 15.75 -3.69 17.57
CA LYS A 84 14.56 -4.43 18.04
C LYS A 84 13.34 -4.11 17.20
N GLU A 85 13.19 -2.85 16.80
CA GLU A 85 12.06 -2.39 16.00
C GLU A 85 12.11 -2.96 14.58
N ILE A 86 13.29 -2.96 13.95
CA ILE A 86 13.52 -3.56 12.63
C ILE A 86 13.30 -5.08 12.68
N GLU A 87 13.83 -5.76 13.69
CA GLU A 87 13.71 -7.21 13.86
C GLU A 87 12.24 -7.64 14.08
N ASN A 88 11.51 -6.91 14.92
CA ASN A 88 10.07 -7.13 15.10
C ASN A 88 9.28 -6.91 13.81
N THR A 89 9.63 -5.87 13.04
CA THR A 89 8.96 -5.56 11.77
C THR A 89 9.24 -6.63 10.71
N SER A 90 10.43 -7.21 10.69
CA SER A 90 10.81 -8.27 9.74
C SER A 90 10.18 -9.63 10.06
N MET A 91 9.77 -9.89 11.30
CA MET A 91 9.19 -11.17 11.72
C MET A 91 7.67 -11.25 11.55
N HIS A 92 7.03 -10.16 11.11
CA HIS A 92 5.58 -10.06 10.93
C HIS A 92 5.14 -10.00 9.45
N TYR A 93 6.06 -10.21 8.51
CA TYR A 93 5.79 -10.41 7.08
C TYR A 93 5.90 -11.88 6.68
#